data_AF-A0A1I7HB65-F1
#
_entry.id   AF-A0A1I7HB65-F1
#
_cell.length_a   1.000
_cell.length_b   1.000
_cell.length_c   1.000
_cell.angle_alpha   90.00
_cell.angle_beta   90.00
_cell.angle_gamma   90.00
#
_symmetry.space_group_name_H-M   'P 1'
#
loop_
_entity.id
_entity.type
_entity.pdbx_description
1 polymer ?
#
loop_
_entity_poly.entity_id
_entity_poly.type
_entity_poly.pdbx_seq_one_letter_code
_entity_poly.pdbx_strand_id
1 'polypeptide(L)'
;MIFVTILMFSGEENYQWKYDTHSEESKRLLYIFHGFMKGINIGNHKDKLGFSGVLVEFDGETVGEAAKYGIPDSFYLCDGHVLNLWESQYIACELIESSNLNELLKYELNKMINNIKETEIIKKDTEWFYKDLIEDEDNHIIVGRRKFLHDVGSKGNLDINFVNPITNISYSVQTGLFSKMFWNVPGRIEHNNCYAYACNYASGTFPSPGRYSGKPHKRTIYSLIDAVIADGLIPLEEYKIQENTPNYVIALYCIPSTSSVILDNIFWDYHFYRLVVGRGSKHSQFWGHKPGQGTARKRDDKGKIIYDPNKCERGDYTEFAGYFIVSNQVKIK
;
A
#
# COMPACT_ATOMS: atom_id res chain seq x y z
N MET A 1 18.81 12.60 2.04
CA MET A 1 18.57 14.00 2.46
C MET A 1 17.09 14.17 2.80
N ILE A 2 16.77 15.09 3.71
CA ILE A 2 15.41 15.57 3.95
C ILE A 2 15.29 16.92 3.27
N PHE A 3 14.42 17.05 2.29
CA PHE A 3 14.10 18.31 1.61
C PHE A 3 12.84 18.91 2.20
N VAL A 4 12.84 20.23 2.36
CA VAL A 4 11.68 20.98 2.85
C VAL A 4 11.40 22.11 1.88
N THR A 5 10.15 22.21 1.45
CA THR A 5 9.65 23.26 0.56
C THR A 5 8.47 23.97 1.23
N ILE A 6 8.57 25.30 1.38
CA ILE A 6 7.41 26.13 1.72
C ILE A 6 6.57 26.30 0.48
N LEU A 7 5.35 25.78 0.49
CA LEU A 7 4.42 25.93 -0.61
C LEU A 7 3.77 27.31 -0.52
N MET A 8 4.15 28.24 -1.40
CA MET A 8 3.63 29.60 -1.40
C MET A 8 3.28 30.07 -2.80
N PHE A 9 1.99 30.22 -3.09
CA PHE A 9 1.54 30.74 -4.36
C PHE A 9 1.62 32.27 -4.36
N SER A 10 2.79 32.80 -4.71
CA SER A 10 3.13 34.23 -4.71
C SER A 10 3.58 34.78 -6.08
N GLY A 11 3.84 33.90 -7.05
CA GLY A 11 4.44 34.25 -8.34
C GLY A 11 5.98 34.16 -8.36
N GLU A 12 6.61 33.93 -7.20
CA GLU A 12 8.04 33.69 -7.04
C GLU A 12 8.34 32.21 -6.75
N GLU A 13 9.61 31.81 -6.82
CA GLU A 13 10.06 30.48 -6.41
C GLU A 13 9.80 30.20 -4.93
N ASN A 14 9.46 28.95 -4.61
CA ASN A 14 9.24 28.52 -3.24
C ASN A 14 10.55 28.49 -2.45
N TYR A 15 10.50 28.86 -1.16
CA TYR A 15 11.65 28.70 -0.26
C TYR A 15 11.91 27.22 0.01
N GLN A 16 13.17 26.81 -0.14
CA GLN A 16 13.59 25.42 0.04
C GLN A 16 14.88 25.33 0.83
N TRP A 17 14.99 24.30 1.67
CA TRP A 17 16.24 23.91 2.32
C TRP A 17 16.30 22.39 2.49
N LYS A 18 17.44 21.90 2.96
CA LYS A 18 17.66 20.46 3.13
C LYS A 18 18.51 20.13 4.35
N TYR A 19 18.37 18.89 4.82
CA TYR A 19 19.18 18.30 5.88
C TYR A 19 19.95 17.08 5.35
N ASP A 20 21.20 16.97 5.77
CA ASP A 20 22.10 15.89 5.37
C ASP A 20 21.74 14.58 6.05
N THR A 21 21.76 13.49 5.29
CA THR A 21 21.31 12.13 5.68
C THR A 21 21.76 11.67 7.07
N HIS A 22 23.01 11.95 7.47
CA HIS A 22 23.58 11.48 8.74
C HIS A 22 23.73 12.57 9.80
N SER A 23 23.19 13.77 9.55
CA SER A 23 23.21 14.85 10.53
C SER A 23 22.39 14.46 11.77
N GLU A 24 22.83 14.94 12.94
CA GLU A 24 22.07 14.79 14.18
C GLU A 24 20.67 15.40 14.04
N GLU A 25 20.55 16.49 13.28
CA GLU A 25 19.26 17.12 13.00
C GLU A 25 18.34 16.21 12.17
N SER A 26 18.86 15.50 11.16
CA SER A 26 18.03 14.53 10.41
C SER A 26 17.53 13.40 11.29
N LYS A 27 18.37 12.87 12.20
CA LYS A 27 17.92 11.84 13.16
C LYS A 27 16.85 12.37 14.10
N ARG A 28 17.01 13.61 14.61
CA ARG A 28 16.04 14.30 15.45
C ARG A 28 14.71 14.48 14.72
N LEU A 29 14.75 14.95 13.47
CA LEU A 29 13.57 15.16 12.63
C LEU A 29 12.84 13.86 12.33
N LEU A 30 13.55 12.76 12.02
CA LEU A 30 12.92 11.45 11.85
C LEU A 30 12.19 10.98 13.11
N TYR A 31 12.77 11.20 14.30
CA TYR A 31 12.10 10.90 15.56
C TYR A 31 10.86 11.78 15.80
N ILE A 32 10.94 13.07 15.47
CA ILE A 32 9.81 14.01 15.53
C ILE A 32 8.69 13.54 14.60
N PHE A 33 8.99 13.29 13.32
CA PHE A 33 8.00 12.84 12.34
C PHE A 33 7.31 11.54 12.78
N HIS A 34 8.09 10.58 13.29
CA HIS A 34 7.56 9.33 13.84
C HIS A 34 6.65 9.55 15.05
N GLY A 35 7.04 10.44 15.98
CA GLY A 35 6.27 10.75 17.18
C GLY A 35 4.98 11.52 16.90
N PHE A 36 4.94 12.27 15.79
CA PHE A 36 3.85 13.19 15.43
C PHE A 36 3.21 12.83 14.08
N MET A 37 3.11 11.53 13.79
CA MET A 37 2.58 11.04 12.51
C MET A 37 1.18 11.58 12.20
N LYS A 38 0.31 11.91 13.18
CA LYS A 38 -1.05 12.43 12.90
C LYS A 38 -1.03 13.85 12.32
N GLY A 39 0.10 14.55 12.43
CA GLY A 39 0.34 15.84 11.79
C GLY A 39 0.71 15.76 10.31
N ILE A 40 0.86 14.56 9.75
CA ILE A 40 1.35 14.33 8.39
C ILE A 40 0.19 14.05 7.42
N ASN A 41 0.16 14.76 6.28
CA ASN A 41 -0.77 14.48 5.18
C ASN A 41 -0.03 13.86 3.98
N ILE A 42 -0.44 12.67 3.55
CA ILE A 42 0.11 11.97 2.37
C ILE A 42 -0.83 12.01 1.15
N GLY A 43 -2.00 12.63 1.32
CA GLY A 43 -3.00 12.76 0.28
C GLY A 43 -2.70 13.92 -0.67
N ASN A 44 -3.74 14.37 -1.36
CA ASN A 44 -3.61 15.49 -2.27
C ASN A 44 -3.51 16.79 -1.47
N HIS A 45 -2.46 17.56 -1.76
CA HIS A 45 -2.38 18.97 -1.41
C HIS A 45 -3.35 19.79 -2.27
N LYS A 46 -3.92 20.86 -1.70
CA LYS A 46 -4.70 21.84 -2.45
C LYS A 46 -4.00 23.19 -2.37
N ASP A 47 -3.47 23.62 -3.49
CA ASP A 47 -2.86 24.95 -3.61
C ASP A 47 -3.88 26.04 -3.28
N LYS A 48 -3.43 27.07 -2.57
CA LYS A 48 -4.19 28.29 -2.32
C LYS A 48 -3.29 29.52 -2.50
N LEU A 49 -3.91 30.67 -2.71
CA LEU A 49 -3.19 31.93 -2.80
C LEU A 49 -2.43 32.20 -1.48
N GLY A 50 -1.14 32.55 -1.57
CA GLY A 50 -0.26 32.70 -0.41
C GLY A 50 0.25 31.38 0.16
N PHE A 51 0.52 31.34 1.46
CA PHE A 51 1.01 30.14 2.15
C PHE A 51 0.00 29.01 2.05
N SER A 52 0.40 27.91 1.43
CA SER A 52 -0.42 26.73 1.18
C SER A 52 -0.09 25.58 2.10
N GLY A 53 1.17 25.44 2.52
CA GLY A 53 1.62 24.39 3.43
C GLY A 53 3.13 24.22 3.38
N VAL A 54 3.61 23.10 3.91
CA VAL A 54 5.02 22.68 3.82
C VAL A 54 5.06 21.29 3.23
N LEU A 55 5.87 21.09 2.19
CA LEU A 55 6.16 19.78 1.62
C LEU A 55 7.50 19.30 2.18
N VAL A 56 7.53 18.06 2.67
CA VAL A 56 8.73 17.35 3.08
C VAL A 56 8.94 16.17 2.15
N GLU A 57 10.16 16.01 1.64
CA GLU A 57 10.53 14.93 0.72
C GLU A 57 11.84 14.27 1.18
N PHE A 58 11.94 12.96 1.04
CA PHE A 58 13.17 12.23 1.34
C PHE A 58 13.85 11.77 0.06
N ASP A 59 15.18 11.80 0.07
CA ASP A 59 16.00 11.31 -1.03
C ASP A 59 17.18 10.46 -0.53
N GLY A 60 17.70 9.60 -1.40
CA GLY A 60 18.84 8.73 -1.14
C GLY A 60 18.61 7.79 0.04
N GLU A 61 19.62 7.63 0.89
CA GLU A 61 19.57 6.73 2.04
C GLU A 61 18.52 7.12 3.09
N THR A 62 18.15 8.40 3.17
CA THR A 62 17.17 8.87 4.16
C THR A 62 15.76 8.32 3.89
N VAL A 63 15.45 7.94 2.64
CA VAL A 63 14.19 7.23 2.31
C VAL A 63 14.13 5.90 3.08
N GLY A 64 15.23 5.16 3.09
CA GLY A 64 15.34 3.89 3.81
C GLY A 64 15.24 4.08 5.33
N GLU A 65 15.90 5.10 5.87
CA GLU A 65 15.82 5.43 7.30
C GLU A 65 14.40 5.87 7.71
N ALA A 66 13.76 6.77 6.96
CA ALA A 66 12.38 7.19 7.18
C ALA A 66 11.40 6.02 7.14
N ALA A 67 11.58 5.11 6.19
CA ALA A 67 10.75 3.91 6.06
C ALA A 67 10.83 2.97 7.27
N LYS A 68 11.98 2.91 7.99
CA LYS A 68 12.10 2.12 9.25
C LYS A 68 11.15 2.64 10.33
N TYR A 69 10.85 3.94 10.31
CA TYR A 69 9.92 4.60 11.23
C TYR A 69 8.48 4.67 10.71
N GLY A 70 8.20 4.10 9.52
CA GLY A 70 6.89 4.16 8.89
C GLY A 70 6.54 5.53 8.28
N ILE A 71 7.53 6.39 8.07
CA ILE A 71 7.36 7.72 7.48
C ILE A 71 7.33 7.58 5.95
N PRO A 72 6.40 8.24 5.25
CA PRO A 72 6.28 8.20 3.79
C PRO A 72 7.42 8.97 3.10
N ASP A 73 7.72 8.62 1.85
CA ASP A 73 8.78 9.24 1.04
C ASP A 73 8.56 10.75 0.81
N SER A 74 7.32 11.20 0.87
CA SER A 74 6.95 12.63 0.85
C SER A 74 5.66 12.87 1.62
N PHE A 75 5.50 14.06 2.19
CA PHE A 75 4.27 14.45 2.85
C PHE A 75 4.09 15.96 3.01
N TYR A 76 2.86 16.37 3.27
CA TYR A 76 2.45 17.75 3.51
C TYR A 76 2.18 18.00 4.99
N LEU A 77 2.51 19.21 5.43
CA LEU A 77 2.17 19.78 6.73
C LEU A 77 1.43 21.09 6.52
N CYS A 78 0.62 21.48 7.50
CA CYS A 78 0.00 22.80 7.55
C CYS A 78 -0.82 23.16 6.29
N ASP A 79 -1.35 22.16 5.59
CA ASP A 79 -2.18 22.33 4.41
C ASP A 79 -3.69 22.27 4.70
N GLY A 80 -4.05 22.03 5.96
CA GLY A 80 -5.44 21.91 6.43
C GLY A 80 -6.04 20.51 6.24
N HIS A 81 -5.28 19.55 5.71
CA HIS A 81 -5.73 18.19 5.41
C HIS A 81 -5.05 17.14 6.29
N VAL A 82 -4.86 17.48 7.57
CA VAL A 82 -4.15 16.67 8.56
C VAL A 82 -5.09 16.25 9.68
N LEU A 83 -4.70 15.20 10.38
CA LEU A 83 -5.52 14.62 11.44
C LEU A 83 -5.45 15.43 12.73
N ASN A 84 -4.24 15.81 13.09
CA ASN A 84 -3.96 16.64 14.22
C ASN A 84 -3.22 17.88 13.71
N LEU A 85 -3.98 18.98 13.59
CA LEU A 85 -3.43 20.24 13.13
C LEU A 85 -2.31 20.74 14.05
N TRP A 86 -2.43 20.54 15.36
CA TRP A 86 -1.39 20.94 16.31
C TRP A 86 -0.09 20.17 16.08
N GLU A 87 -0.14 18.86 15.85
CA GLU A 87 1.04 18.07 15.50
C GLU A 87 1.67 18.55 14.19
N SER A 88 0.83 18.84 13.18
CA SER A 88 1.29 19.36 11.89
C SER A 88 2.00 20.71 12.03
N GLN A 89 1.40 21.62 12.80
CA GLN A 89 1.98 22.92 13.14
C GLN A 89 3.28 22.77 13.92
N TYR A 90 3.32 21.85 14.89
CA TYR A 90 4.51 21.58 15.68
C TYR A 90 5.68 21.12 14.80
N ILE A 91 5.45 20.14 13.91
CA ILE A 91 6.50 19.67 12.99
C ILE A 91 6.96 20.81 12.07
N ALA A 92 6.04 21.58 11.50
CA ALA A 92 6.40 22.67 10.59
C ALA A 92 7.22 23.76 11.29
N CYS A 93 6.87 24.11 12.54
CA CYS A 93 7.67 25.02 13.36
C CYS A 93 9.07 24.46 13.63
N GLU A 94 9.21 23.18 14.00
CA GLU A 94 10.54 22.56 14.22
C GLU A 94 11.42 22.60 12.96
N LEU A 95 10.83 22.41 11.78
CA LEU A 95 11.54 22.54 10.50
C LEU A 95 11.98 23.98 10.23
N ILE A 96 11.12 24.97 10.50
CA ILE A 96 11.44 26.38 10.29
C ILE A 96 12.52 26.87 11.27
N GLU A 97 12.40 26.51 12.54
CA GLU A 97 13.37 26.91 13.59
C GLU A 97 14.77 26.36 13.31
N SER A 98 14.86 25.10 12.89
CA SER A 98 16.12 24.43 12.54
C SER A 98 16.67 24.79 11.15
N SER A 99 15.94 25.59 10.37
CA SER A 99 16.37 26.04 9.03
C SER A 99 17.41 27.17 9.09
N ASN A 100 18.07 27.39 7.95
CA ASN A 100 18.97 28.53 7.72
C ASN A 100 18.25 29.79 7.21
N LEU A 101 16.91 29.84 7.27
CA LEU A 101 16.14 31.02 6.87
C LEU A 101 16.44 32.21 7.79
N ASN A 102 16.20 33.42 7.30
CA ASN A 102 16.36 34.62 8.12
C ASN A 102 15.24 34.72 9.19
N GLU A 103 15.55 35.33 10.32
CA GLU A 103 14.67 35.39 11.50
C GLU A 103 13.32 36.10 11.24
N LEU A 104 13.29 37.10 10.35
CA LEU A 104 12.05 37.78 9.99
C LEU A 104 11.12 36.86 9.20
N LEU A 105 11.67 36.08 8.27
CA LEU A 105 10.91 35.10 7.50
C LEU A 105 10.43 33.95 8.39
N LYS A 106 11.27 33.45 9.31
CA LYS A 106 10.85 32.45 10.31
C LYS A 106 9.66 32.96 11.13
N TYR A 107 9.73 34.21 11.61
CA TYR A 107 8.65 34.84 12.36
C TYR A 107 7.33 34.91 11.57
N GLU A 108 7.36 35.37 10.32
CA GLU A 108 6.15 35.45 9.48
C GLU A 108 5.60 34.07 9.14
N LEU A 109 6.44 33.08 8.84
CA LEU A 109 6.00 31.71 8.57
C LEU A 109 5.35 31.07 9.80
N ASN A 110 5.97 31.20 10.99
CA ASN A 110 5.40 30.72 12.25
C ASN A 110 4.04 31.39 12.54
N LYS A 111 3.91 32.69 12.26
CA LYS A 111 2.63 33.40 12.38
C LYS A 111 1.59 32.86 11.40
N MET A 112 1.96 32.57 10.15
CA MET A 112 1.04 31.96 9.18
C MET A 112 0.59 30.56 9.62
N ILE A 113 1.54 29.71 10.06
CA ILE A 113 1.29 28.34 10.53
C ILE A 113 0.34 28.32 11.73
N ASN A 114 0.61 29.15 12.74
CA ASN A 114 -0.20 29.21 13.96
C ASN A 114 -1.61 29.80 13.72
N ASN A 115 -1.79 30.56 12.64
CA ASN A 115 -3.10 31.11 12.26
C ASN A 115 -3.95 30.14 11.42
N ILE A 116 -3.40 28.99 11.00
CA ILE A 116 -4.18 27.95 10.33
C ILE A 116 -5.23 27.44 11.31
N LYS A 117 -6.47 27.39 10.85
CA LYS A 117 -7.59 26.82 11.60
C LYS A 117 -7.93 25.46 11.04
N GLU A 118 -8.37 24.57 11.92
CA GLU A 118 -8.92 23.28 11.55
C GLU A 118 -10.08 23.53 10.58
N THR A 119 -9.94 23.16 9.31
CA THR A 119 -11.05 23.26 8.36
C THR A 119 -12.09 22.21 8.73
N GLU A 120 -13.35 22.62 8.91
CA GLU A 120 -14.49 21.77 9.35
C GLU A 120 -14.73 20.50 8.49
N ILE A 121 -14.00 20.32 7.39
CA ILE A 121 -14.31 19.35 6.35
C ILE A 121 -13.81 17.93 6.67
N ILE A 122 -12.88 17.70 7.61
CA ILE A 122 -12.30 16.36 7.76
C ILE A 122 -11.99 15.99 9.21
N LYS A 123 -13.01 15.87 10.08
CA LYS A 123 -12.90 14.96 11.25
C LYS A 123 -13.17 13.50 10.90
N LYS A 124 -13.90 13.24 9.79
CA LYS A 124 -14.32 11.87 9.43
C LYS A 124 -13.32 11.07 8.60
N ASP A 125 -12.64 11.67 7.62
CA ASP A 125 -11.75 10.88 6.72
C ASP A 125 -10.34 10.69 7.28
N THR A 126 -9.86 11.58 8.15
CA THR A 126 -8.51 11.53 8.73
C THR A 126 -8.44 10.73 10.03
N GLU A 127 -9.42 10.79 10.95
CA GLU A 127 -9.50 9.91 12.16
C GLU A 127 -9.45 8.44 11.80
N TRP A 128 -9.98 8.14 10.63
CA TRP A 128 -10.12 6.82 10.10
C TRP A 128 -8.76 6.26 9.57
N PHE A 129 -7.89 7.07 8.95
CA PHE A 129 -6.58 6.64 8.40
C PHE A 129 -5.52 6.29 9.47
N TYR A 130 -5.52 6.96 10.62
CA TYR A 130 -4.53 6.68 11.68
C TYR A 130 -4.99 5.66 12.72
N LYS A 131 -6.30 5.35 12.79
CA LYS A 131 -6.73 4.12 13.45
C LYS A 131 -6.09 2.90 12.81
N ASP A 132 -5.84 2.94 11.51
CA ASP A 132 -5.22 1.86 10.74
C ASP A 132 -3.71 1.73 10.89
N LEU A 133 -3.00 2.83 11.11
CA LEU A 133 -1.56 2.82 11.38
C LEU A 133 -1.26 2.42 12.83
N ILE A 134 -2.20 2.65 13.76
CA ILE A 134 -2.05 2.40 15.21
C ILE A 134 -2.72 1.09 15.66
N GLU A 135 -3.83 0.66 15.05
CA GLU A 135 -4.55 -0.60 15.40
C GLU A 135 -4.06 -1.84 14.61
N ASP A 136 -3.08 -1.73 13.70
CA ASP A 136 -2.53 -2.88 12.93
C ASP A 136 -1.69 -3.85 13.79
N GLU A 137 -1.52 -3.57 15.10
CA GLU A 137 -0.85 -4.48 16.03
C GLU A 137 -1.75 -5.25 17.00
N ASP A 138 -2.90 -4.75 17.49
CA ASP A 138 -3.43 -5.39 18.72
C ASP A 138 -4.92 -5.66 18.93
N ASN A 139 -5.91 -5.15 18.16
CA ASN A 139 -7.30 -5.41 18.58
C ASN A 139 -8.29 -5.59 17.42
N HIS A 140 -8.57 -6.85 17.08
CA HIS A 140 -9.91 -7.43 17.25
C HIS A 140 -9.95 -8.88 16.78
N ILE A 141 -10.15 -9.79 17.73
CA ILE A 141 -10.52 -11.18 17.47
C ILE A 141 -11.94 -11.18 16.91
N ILE A 142 -12.13 -11.43 15.62
CA ILE A 142 -13.44 -11.88 15.12
C ILE A 142 -13.55 -13.37 15.48
N VAL A 143 -13.87 -13.66 16.74
CA VAL A 143 -14.45 -14.95 17.13
C VAL A 143 -15.89 -14.93 16.61
N GLY A 144 -16.06 -15.42 15.40
CA GLY A 144 -17.36 -15.74 14.84
C GLY A 144 -17.14 -16.78 13.76
N ARG A 145 -17.76 -17.95 13.90
CA ARG A 145 -17.72 -19.10 12.98
C ARG A 145 -17.76 -18.65 11.51
N ARG A 146 -16.62 -18.49 10.84
CA ARG A 146 -16.53 -18.20 9.39
C ARG A 146 -15.71 -19.32 8.75
N LYS A 147 -16.38 -20.17 7.96
CA LYS A 147 -15.76 -21.33 7.29
C LYS A 147 -15.11 -20.95 5.96
N PHE A 148 -15.62 -19.93 5.26
CA PHE A 148 -15.10 -19.50 3.96
C PHE A 148 -15.08 -17.97 3.88
N LEU A 149 -14.19 -17.41 3.05
CA LEU A 149 -14.00 -15.97 2.94
C LEU A 149 -14.70 -15.35 1.71
N HIS A 150 -15.39 -16.15 0.88
CA HIS A 150 -16.46 -15.59 0.03
C HIS A 150 -17.62 -15.01 0.89
N ASP A 151 -17.66 -15.33 2.20
CA ASP A 151 -18.61 -14.81 3.18
C ASP A 151 -18.23 -13.43 3.75
N VAL A 152 -17.32 -12.66 3.13
CA VAL A 152 -17.32 -11.21 3.37
C VAL A 152 -18.65 -10.69 2.82
N GLY A 153 -19.67 -10.70 3.68
CA GLY A 153 -20.94 -10.08 3.39
C GLY A 153 -20.68 -8.70 2.80
N SER A 154 -21.51 -8.32 1.84
CA SER A 154 -21.56 -7.09 1.04
C SER A 154 -21.23 -5.75 1.71
N LYS A 155 -20.99 -5.71 3.02
CA LYS A 155 -20.58 -4.55 3.82
C LYS A 155 -19.06 -4.35 3.95
N GLY A 156 -18.23 -5.23 3.39
CA GLY A 156 -16.76 -5.17 3.49
C GLY A 156 -15.98 -4.97 2.19
N ASN A 157 -16.67 -4.92 1.04
CA ASN A 157 -16.05 -4.63 -0.25
C ASN A 157 -16.09 -3.12 -0.49
N LEU A 158 -14.97 -2.56 -0.97
CA LEU A 158 -14.87 -1.16 -1.36
C LEU A 158 -14.77 -1.07 -2.87
N ASP A 159 -15.62 -0.24 -3.47
CA ASP A 159 -15.48 0.13 -4.88
C ASP A 159 -14.31 1.11 -5.04
N ILE A 160 -13.38 0.76 -5.92
CA ILE A 160 -12.18 1.53 -6.24
C ILE A 160 -11.98 1.62 -7.74
N ASN A 161 -11.21 2.62 -8.16
CA ASN A 161 -10.67 2.66 -9.51
C ASN A 161 -9.26 2.09 -9.47
N PHE A 162 -9.06 0.94 -10.11
CA PHE A 162 -7.74 0.38 -10.34
C PHE A 162 -7.22 0.87 -11.70
N VAL A 163 -6.08 1.54 -11.71
CA VAL A 163 -5.40 1.91 -12.96
C VAL A 163 -4.37 0.84 -13.26
N ASN A 164 -4.51 0.16 -14.40
CA ASN A 164 -3.50 -0.79 -14.85
C ASN A 164 -2.20 -0.03 -15.16
N PRO A 165 -1.09 -0.29 -14.43
CA PRO A 165 0.15 0.49 -14.58
C PRO A 165 0.87 0.25 -15.91
N ILE A 166 0.48 -0.77 -16.68
CA ILE A 166 1.07 -1.10 -17.98
C ILE A 166 0.32 -0.39 -19.10
N THR A 167 -1.01 -0.42 -19.07
CA THR A 167 -1.86 0.13 -20.16
C THR A 167 -2.41 1.52 -19.85
N ASN A 168 -2.31 1.96 -18.60
CA ASN A 168 -2.92 3.18 -18.06
C ASN A 168 -4.46 3.22 -18.18
N ILE A 169 -5.10 2.07 -18.38
CA ILE A 169 -6.57 1.95 -18.42
C ILE A 169 -7.10 1.83 -16.99
N SER A 170 -8.16 2.60 -16.68
CA SER A 170 -8.85 2.56 -15.39
C SER A 170 -10.02 1.57 -15.41
N TYR A 171 -10.10 0.72 -14.40
CA TYR A 171 -11.16 -0.26 -14.19
C TYR A 171 -11.88 0.04 -12.87
N SER A 172 -13.22 0.04 -12.90
CA SER A 172 -14.02 0.08 -11.68
C SER A 172 -14.15 -1.34 -11.14
N VAL A 173 -13.58 -1.57 -9.96
CA VAL A 173 -13.45 -2.89 -9.33
C VAL A 173 -13.69 -2.78 -7.84
N GLN A 174 -13.83 -3.93 -7.20
CA GLN A 174 -13.96 -4.06 -5.77
C GLN A 174 -12.65 -4.55 -5.17
N THR A 175 -12.41 -4.18 -3.92
CA THR A 175 -11.32 -4.70 -3.12
C THR A 175 -11.79 -4.93 -1.68
N GLY A 176 -10.97 -5.62 -0.90
CA GLY A 176 -11.23 -5.91 0.50
C GLY A 176 -10.07 -5.50 1.40
N LEU A 177 -10.35 -5.50 2.70
CA LEU A 177 -9.38 -5.15 3.72
C LEU A 177 -8.21 -6.14 3.78
N PHE A 178 -7.01 -5.62 4.00
CA PHE A 178 -5.87 -6.44 4.40
C PHE A 178 -6.14 -7.11 5.75
N SER A 179 -6.36 -8.41 5.74
CA SER A 179 -6.87 -9.16 6.90
C SER A 179 -5.78 -10.02 7.56
N LYS A 180 -4.75 -9.39 8.11
CA LYS A 180 -3.60 -10.07 8.73
C LYS A 180 -4.02 -11.15 9.74
N MET A 181 -4.91 -10.81 10.67
CA MET A 181 -5.40 -11.74 11.71
C MET A 181 -6.26 -12.88 11.18
N PHE A 182 -6.84 -12.76 9.98
CA PHE A 182 -7.52 -13.88 9.36
C PHE A 182 -6.52 -14.87 8.78
N TRP A 183 -5.50 -14.38 8.07
CA TRP A 183 -4.56 -15.25 7.34
C TRP A 183 -3.41 -15.77 8.21
N ASN A 184 -3.04 -15.04 9.26
CA ASN A 184 -1.87 -15.32 10.09
C ASN A 184 -2.26 -16.01 11.39
N VAL A 185 -2.99 -17.11 11.28
CA VAL A 185 -3.33 -18.00 12.40
C VAL A 185 -2.86 -19.44 12.11
N PRO A 186 -2.56 -20.23 13.15
CA PRO A 186 -2.28 -21.65 12.98
C PRO A 186 -3.39 -22.36 12.20
N GLY A 187 -3.00 -23.30 11.36
CA GLY A 187 -3.87 -24.00 10.42
C GLY A 187 -4.10 -23.26 9.10
N ARG A 188 -3.97 -21.92 9.05
CA ARG A 188 -4.08 -21.16 7.79
C ARG A 188 -2.75 -20.80 7.19
N ILE A 189 -1.76 -20.51 8.04
CA ILE A 189 -0.39 -20.25 7.62
C ILE A 189 0.19 -21.45 6.86
N GLU A 190 -0.03 -22.67 7.34
CA GLU A 190 0.61 -23.89 6.85
C GLU A 190 -0.12 -24.51 5.64
N HIS A 191 -1.44 -24.30 5.53
CA HIS A 191 -2.31 -24.97 4.55
C HIS A 191 -2.87 -24.04 3.47
N ASN A 192 -2.48 -22.77 3.42
CA ASN A 192 -2.89 -21.85 2.37
C ASN A 192 -1.67 -21.13 1.82
N ASN A 193 -1.63 -20.92 0.51
CA ASN A 193 -0.50 -20.31 -0.19
C ASN A 193 -0.90 -18.98 -0.84
N CYS A 194 -0.03 -18.47 -1.72
CA CYS A 194 -0.25 -17.24 -2.48
C CYS A 194 -1.54 -17.29 -3.31
N TYR A 195 -1.88 -18.46 -3.90
CA TYR A 195 -3.08 -18.62 -4.72
C TYR A 195 -4.35 -18.56 -3.86
N ALA A 196 -4.38 -19.27 -2.74
CA ALA A 196 -5.47 -19.17 -1.75
C ALA A 196 -5.69 -17.72 -1.27
N TYR A 197 -4.60 -17.03 -0.92
CA TYR A 197 -4.66 -15.65 -0.47
C TYR A 197 -5.19 -14.71 -1.57
N ALA A 198 -4.69 -14.85 -2.79
CA ALA A 198 -5.07 -14.00 -3.92
C ALA A 198 -6.54 -14.19 -4.31
N CYS A 199 -7.01 -15.44 -4.35
CA CYS A 199 -8.41 -15.76 -4.56
C CYS A 199 -9.31 -15.45 -3.35
N ASN A 200 -8.72 -14.97 -2.24
CA ASN A 200 -9.41 -14.70 -1.00
C ASN A 200 -10.20 -15.92 -0.49
N TYR A 201 -9.63 -17.13 -0.64
CA TYR A 201 -10.27 -18.40 -0.29
C TYR A 201 -9.30 -19.28 0.50
N ALA A 202 -9.50 -19.34 1.82
CA ALA A 202 -8.71 -20.20 2.69
C ALA A 202 -9.19 -21.66 2.60
N SER A 203 -8.84 -22.38 1.53
CA SER A 203 -9.28 -23.77 1.31
C SER A 203 -8.76 -24.74 2.37
N GLY A 204 -7.61 -24.43 2.99
CA GLY A 204 -6.92 -25.36 3.90
C GLY A 204 -6.31 -26.58 3.18
N THR A 205 -6.12 -26.50 1.86
CA THR A 205 -5.63 -27.60 1.01
C THR A 205 -4.35 -27.30 0.25
N PHE A 206 -3.76 -26.13 0.46
CA PHE A 206 -2.62 -25.60 -0.29
C PHE A 206 -2.87 -25.63 -1.81
N PRO A 207 -3.78 -24.79 -2.31
CA PRO A 207 -4.38 -24.98 -3.63
C PRO A 207 -3.42 -24.67 -4.78
N SER A 208 -3.61 -25.33 -5.91
CA SER A 208 -2.79 -25.15 -7.12
C SER A 208 -3.67 -24.75 -8.30
N PRO A 209 -3.24 -23.78 -9.15
CA PRO A 209 -3.98 -23.39 -10.33
C PRO A 209 -4.35 -24.57 -11.23
N GLY A 210 -5.61 -24.63 -11.64
CA GLY A 210 -6.17 -25.64 -12.52
C GLY A 210 -6.51 -26.97 -11.83
N ARG A 211 -6.18 -27.15 -10.55
CA ARG A 211 -6.46 -28.41 -9.85
C ARG A 211 -7.96 -28.62 -9.61
N TYR A 212 -8.71 -27.55 -9.42
CA TYR A 212 -10.16 -27.64 -9.26
C TYR A 212 -10.83 -28.03 -10.59
N SER A 213 -10.44 -27.37 -11.68
CA SER A 213 -10.98 -27.58 -13.03
C SER A 213 -10.43 -28.82 -13.76
N GLY A 214 -9.49 -29.55 -13.16
CA GLY A 214 -8.86 -30.73 -13.77
C GLY A 214 -7.86 -30.40 -14.88
N LYS A 215 -7.38 -29.15 -14.93
CA LYS A 215 -6.39 -28.63 -15.90
C LYS A 215 -5.15 -28.06 -15.19
N PRO A 216 -4.40 -28.87 -14.41
CA PRO A 216 -3.22 -28.38 -13.70
C PRO A 216 -2.20 -27.80 -14.67
N HIS A 217 -1.56 -26.69 -14.28
CA HIS A 217 -0.54 -26.05 -15.09
C HIS A 217 0.73 -26.92 -15.23
N LYS A 218 1.49 -26.64 -16.29
CA LYS A 218 2.88 -27.10 -16.45
C LYS A 218 3.82 -25.98 -15.96
N ARG A 219 5.13 -26.20 -16.03
CA ARG A 219 6.16 -25.22 -15.67
C ARG A 219 6.39 -24.18 -16.77
N THR A 220 5.30 -23.56 -17.24
CA THR A 220 5.32 -22.50 -18.25
C THR A 220 4.26 -21.46 -17.95
N ILE A 221 4.55 -20.20 -18.26
CA ILE A 221 3.62 -19.08 -18.09
C ILE A 221 2.28 -19.32 -18.80
N TYR A 222 2.30 -19.81 -20.05
CA TYR A 222 1.09 -20.03 -20.83
C TYR A 222 0.17 -21.07 -20.19
N SER A 223 0.74 -22.21 -19.75
CA SER A 223 -0.05 -23.23 -19.07
C SER A 223 -0.56 -22.78 -17.69
N LEU A 224 0.14 -21.84 -17.04
CA LEU A 224 -0.29 -21.26 -15.77
C LEU A 224 -1.48 -20.32 -15.98
N ILE A 225 -1.43 -19.49 -17.03
CA ILE A 225 -2.54 -18.63 -17.46
C ILE A 225 -3.77 -19.48 -17.80
N ASP A 226 -3.61 -20.53 -18.60
CA ASP A 226 -4.71 -21.44 -18.95
C ASP A 226 -5.34 -22.09 -17.70
N ALA A 227 -4.52 -22.45 -16.72
CA ALA A 227 -4.97 -23.10 -15.49
C ALA A 227 -5.75 -22.15 -14.58
N VAL A 228 -5.32 -20.90 -14.42
CA VAL A 228 -6.08 -19.92 -13.62
C VAL A 228 -7.38 -19.53 -14.31
N ILE A 229 -7.39 -19.41 -15.64
CA ILE A 229 -8.62 -19.16 -16.41
C ILE A 229 -9.58 -20.34 -16.27
N ALA A 230 -9.08 -21.58 -16.30
CA ALA A 230 -9.89 -22.78 -16.11
C ALA A 230 -10.56 -22.85 -14.72
N ASP A 231 -9.91 -22.30 -13.68
CA ASP A 231 -10.47 -22.17 -12.34
C ASP A 231 -11.42 -20.96 -12.19
N GLY A 232 -11.59 -20.16 -13.26
CA GLY A 232 -12.60 -19.11 -13.40
C GLY A 232 -12.06 -17.69 -13.25
N LEU A 233 -10.74 -17.47 -13.18
CA LEU A 233 -10.16 -16.14 -13.19
C LEU A 233 -10.33 -15.50 -14.58
N ILE A 234 -10.61 -14.21 -14.61
CA ILE A 234 -10.85 -13.47 -15.86
C ILE A 234 -9.65 -12.56 -16.10
N PRO A 235 -8.97 -12.60 -17.27
CA PRO A 235 -7.95 -11.60 -17.60
C PRO A 235 -8.52 -10.18 -17.46
N LEU A 236 -7.77 -9.26 -16.84
CA LEU A 236 -8.27 -7.90 -16.55
C LEU A 236 -8.75 -7.17 -17.82
N GLU A 237 -8.10 -7.40 -18.96
CA GLU A 237 -8.47 -6.80 -20.24
C GLU A 237 -9.80 -7.32 -20.80
N GLU A 238 -10.19 -8.53 -20.42
CA GLU A 238 -11.48 -9.13 -20.78
C GLU A 238 -12.59 -8.80 -19.78
N TYR A 239 -12.23 -8.19 -18.65
CA TYR A 239 -13.19 -7.82 -17.62
C TYR A 239 -14.15 -6.75 -18.15
N LYS A 240 -15.42 -7.14 -18.20
CA LYS A 240 -16.56 -6.25 -18.35
C LYS A 240 -17.22 -6.16 -16.99
N ILE A 241 -17.82 -5.02 -16.65
CA ILE A 241 -18.54 -4.85 -15.37
C ILE A 241 -19.58 -5.99 -15.27
N GLN A 242 -19.27 -6.98 -14.43
CA GLN A 242 -20.04 -8.23 -14.30
C GLN A 242 -20.91 -8.17 -13.04
N GLU A 243 -22.02 -8.92 -13.07
CA GLU A 243 -22.92 -9.15 -11.93
C GLU A 243 -22.27 -9.95 -10.78
N ASN A 244 -21.09 -10.53 -11.02
CA ASN A 244 -20.36 -11.34 -10.05
C ASN A 244 -19.47 -10.46 -9.16
N THR A 245 -19.83 -10.39 -7.89
CA THR A 245 -19.12 -9.64 -6.84
C THR A 245 -18.60 -10.58 -5.74
N PRO A 246 -17.47 -10.29 -5.09
CA PRO A 246 -16.52 -9.23 -5.42
C PRO A 246 -15.83 -9.43 -6.77
N ASN A 247 -15.13 -8.43 -7.29
CA ASN A 247 -14.28 -8.55 -8.49
C ASN A 247 -12.87 -8.03 -8.17
N TYR A 248 -12.15 -8.78 -7.33
CA TYR A 248 -10.83 -8.40 -6.84
C TYR A 248 -9.77 -8.48 -7.94
N VAL A 249 -8.90 -7.48 -7.99
CA VAL A 249 -7.72 -7.49 -8.85
C VAL A 249 -6.58 -8.25 -8.18
N ILE A 250 -5.99 -9.18 -8.92
CA ILE A 250 -4.75 -9.87 -8.55
C ILE A 250 -3.70 -9.70 -9.64
N ALA A 251 -2.42 -9.84 -9.26
CA ALA A 251 -1.29 -9.87 -10.17
C ALA A 251 -0.57 -11.21 -10.07
N LEU A 252 -0.17 -11.78 -11.20
CA LEU A 252 0.47 -13.09 -11.29
C LEU A 252 1.87 -12.99 -11.90
N TYR A 253 2.83 -13.61 -11.24
CA TYR A 253 4.21 -13.74 -11.68
C TYR A 253 4.67 -15.18 -11.60
N CYS A 254 5.68 -15.55 -12.38
CA CYS A 254 6.37 -16.82 -12.24
C CYS A 254 7.87 -16.67 -12.44
N ILE A 255 8.61 -17.70 -12.01
CA ILE A 255 10.02 -17.83 -12.31
C ILE A 255 10.15 -18.19 -13.80
N PRO A 256 11.02 -17.51 -14.58
CA PRO A 256 11.18 -17.82 -15.99
C PRO A 256 11.48 -19.30 -16.23
N SER A 257 10.79 -19.91 -17.19
CA SER A 257 11.01 -21.33 -17.53
C SER A 257 12.45 -21.64 -17.98
N THR A 258 13.16 -20.62 -18.46
CA THR A 258 14.57 -20.67 -18.87
C THR A 258 15.56 -20.52 -17.72
N SER A 259 15.12 -20.23 -16.49
CA SER A 259 15.97 -20.07 -15.30
C SER A 259 16.59 -21.38 -14.79
N SER A 260 16.82 -22.36 -15.68
CA SER A 260 17.51 -23.62 -15.45
C SER A 260 19.02 -23.45 -15.14
N VAL A 261 19.45 -22.27 -14.69
CA VAL A 261 20.84 -22.05 -14.28
C VAL A 261 21.03 -22.70 -12.92
N ILE A 262 21.51 -23.94 -12.98
CA ILE A 262 22.47 -24.68 -12.16
C ILE A 262 23.15 -23.85 -11.05
N LEU A 263 22.37 -23.30 -10.14
CA LEU A 263 22.75 -23.02 -8.77
C LEU A 263 21.74 -23.83 -7.97
N ASP A 264 22.24 -24.89 -7.35
CA ASP A 264 21.47 -25.94 -6.71
C ASP A 264 20.26 -25.36 -5.95
N ASN A 265 19.04 -25.71 -6.40
CA ASN A 265 17.72 -25.50 -5.75
C ASN A 265 16.71 -24.47 -6.31
N ILE A 266 16.90 -23.85 -7.48
CA ILE A 266 15.79 -23.05 -8.07
C ILE A 266 14.79 -23.97 -8.79
N PHE A 267 13.65 -24.23 -8.13
CA PHE A 267 12.50 -24.89 -8.74
C PHE A 267 11.59 -23.84 -9.38
N TRP A 268 11.03 -24.15 -10.56
CA TRP A 268 10.01 -23.30 -11.18
C TRP A 268 8.81 -23.14 -10.24
N ASP A 269 8.40 -21.90 -9.99
CA ASP A 269 7.31 -21.55 -9.08
C ASP A 269 6.56 -20.30 -9.58
N TYR A 270 5.40 -20.03 -8.99
CA TYR A 270 4.56 -18.87 -9.26
C TYR A 270 4.19 -18.13 -7.99
N HIS A 271 3.84 -16.85 -8.14
CA HIS A 271 3.47 -16.02 -7.01
C HIS A 271 2.38 -15.02 -7.36
N PHE A 272 1.46 -14.85 -6.41
CA PHE A 272 0.30 -13.99 -6.58
C PHE A 272 0.30 -12.85 -5.56
N TYR A 273 -0.15 -11.69 -6.03
CA TYR A 273 -0.44 -10.51 -5.22
C TYR A 273 -1.91 -10.15 -5.36
N ARG A 274 -2.49 -9.60 -4.29
CA ARG A 274 -3.88 -9.13 -4.29
C ARG A 274 -3.92 -7.65 -3.94
N LEU A 275 -4.64 -6.88 -4.74
CA LEU A 275 -4.96 -5.50 -4.41
C LEU A 275 -5.88 -5.49 -3.20
N VAL A 276 -5.44 -4.80 -2.16
CA VAL A 276 -6.16 -4.64 -0.90
C VAL A 276 -6.10 -3.19 -0.48
N VAL A 277 -6.95 -2.85 0.47
CA VAL A 277 -6.86 -1.57 1.18
C VAL A 277 -6.45 -1.83 2.62
N GLY A 278 -5.96 -0.80 3.29
CA GLY A 278 -6.08 -0.75 4.76
C GLY A 278 -7.54 -0.94 5.16
N ARG A 279 -7.82 -1.13 6.45
CA ARG A 279 -9.11 -0.69 7.00
C ARG A 279 -9.42 0.75 6.51
N GLY A 280 -10.67 1.15 6.70
CA GLY A 280 -11.54 1.96 5.81
C GLY A 280 -11.11 3.22 5.01
N SER A 281 -10.12 3.16 4.11
CA SER A 281 -10.14 4.04 2.94
C SER A 281 -9.66 3.33 1.69
N LYS A 282 -10.47 3.54 0.65
CA LYS A 282 -10.15 3.24 -0.74
C LYS A 282 -8.94 4.00 -1.29
N HIS A 283 -8.41 4.98 -0.58
CA HIS A 283 -7.25 5.78 -0.98
C HIS A 283 -5.91 5.19 -0.51
N SER A 284 -5.94 4.19 0.37
CA SER A 284 -4.74 3.50 0.89
C SER A 284 -4.59 2.13 0.22
N GLN A 285 -4.57 2.12 -1.11
CA GLN A 285 -4.44 0.90 -1.89
C GLN A 285 -3.00 0.40 -1.85
N PHE A 286 -2.83 -0.89 -1.58
CA PHE A 286 -1.54 -1.57 -1.65
C PHE A 286 -1.77 -3.04 -2.01
N TRP A 287 -0.68 -3.77 -2.22
CA TRP A 287 -0.73 -5.17 -2.58
C TRP A 287 -0.28 -6.04 -1.41
N GLY A 288 -1.11 -7.01 -1.08
CA GLY A 288 -0.78 -8.05 -0.13
C GLY A 288 -0.38 -9.34 -0.84
N HIS A 289 0.41 -10.16 -0.18
CA HIS A 289 0.75 -11.51 -0.65
C HIS A 289 0.99 -12.45 0.52
N LYS A 290 1.04 -13.76 0.22
CA LYS A 290 1.39 -14.81 1.18
C LYS A 290 2.42 -15.75 0.55
N PRO A 291 3.72 -15.65 0.89
CA PRO A 291 4.75 -16.50 0.30
C PRO A 291 4.66 -17.92 0.87
N GLY A 292 4.17 -18.89 0.08
CA GLY A 292 4.04 -20.29 0.48
C GLY A 292 3.38 -20.47 1.85
N GLN A 293 4.09 -21.14 2.77
CA GLN A 293 3.67 -21.34 4.17
C GLN A 293 4.00 -20.16 5.11
N GLY A 294 4.49 -19.03 4.59
CA GLY A 294 4.77 -17.81 5.35
C GLY A 294 3.51 -17.02 5.70
N THR A 295 3.66 -15.95 6.48
CA THR A 295 2.56 -15.06 6.84
C THR A 295 2.11 -14.19 5.68
N ALA A 296 0.81 -13.89 5.60
CA ALA A 296 0.30 -12.85 4.73
C ALA A 296 0.86 -11.48 5.17
N ARG A 297 1.41 -10.74 4.21
CA ARG A 297 2.08 -9.46 4.42
C ARG A 297 1.83 -8.51 3.27
N LYS A 298 1.95 -7.20 3.55
CA LYS A 298 1.88 -6.10 2.57
C LYS A 298 3.25 -5.57 2.13
N ARG A 299 4.32 -6.25 2.56
CA ARG A 299 5.71 -5.85 2.38
C ARG A 299 6.44 -6.84 1.50
N ASP A 300 7.30 -6.34 0.63
CA ASP A 300 8.15 -7.10 -0.29
C ASP A 300 9.33 -7.79 0.42
N ASP A 301 10.22 -8.44 -0.33
CA ASP A 301 11.36 -9.17 0.24
C ASP A 301 12.43 -8.27 0.88
N LYS A 302 12.37 -6.94 0.63
CA LYS A 302 13.18 -5.91 1.29
C LYS A 302 12.45 -5.19 2.42
N GLY A 303 11.23 -5.61 2.75
CA GLY A 303 10.43 -5.01 3.81
C GLY A 303 9.70 -3.72 3.40
N LYS A 304 9.67 -3.34 2.12
CA LYS A 304 8.96 -2.15 1.64
C LYS A 304 7.50 -2.45 1.34
N ILE A 305 6.59 -1.50 1.58
CA ILE A 305 5.17 -1.66 1.23
C ILE A 305 5.03 -1.78 -0.30
N ILE A 306 4.19 -2.69 -0.77
CA ILE A 306 4.00 -2.94 -2.20
C ILE A 306 2.87 -2.07 -2.73
N TYR A 307 3.20 -0.97 -3.42
CA TYR A 307 2.21 -0.14 -4.12
C TYR A 307 1.99 -0.56 -5.57
N ASP A 308 3.03 -1.13 -6.20
CA ASP A 308 2.99 -1.67 -7.55
C ASP A 308 3.78 -3.00 -7.57
N PRO A 309 3.11 -4.14 -7.83
CA PRO A 309 3.76 -5.43 -7.83
C PRO A 309 4.73 -5.57 -9.01
N ASN A 310 4.75 -4.69 -10.01
CA ASN A 310 5.77 -4.72 -11.06
C ASN A 310 7.11 -4.15 -10.58
N LYS A 311 7.09 -3.27 -9.57
CA LYS A 311 8.24 -2.50 -9.09
C LYS A 311 8.81 -2.95 -7.75
N CYS A 312 8.12 -3.86 -7.04
CA CYS A 312 8.60 -4.34 -5.74
C CYS A 312 9.71 -5.39 -5.86
N GLU A 313 10.41 -5.66 -4.75
CA GLU A 313 11.37 -6.77 -4.69
C GLU A 313 10.65 -8.11 -4.58
N ARG A 314 10.83 -8.98 -5.58
CA ARG A 314 10.12 -10.26 -5.71
C ARG A 314 11.06 -11.46 -5.82
N GLY A 315 12.36 -11.27 -5.66
CA GLY A 315 13.33 -12.32 -5.93
C GLY A 315 13.18 -12.85 -7.36
N ASP A 316 13.05 -14.16 -7.50
CA ASP A 316 13.10 -14.84 -8.80
C ASP A 316 11.81 -14.72 -9.65
N TYR A 317 10.70 -14.22 -9.08
CA TYR A 317 9.41 -14.06 -9.78
C TYR A 317 9.41 -12.87 -10.75
N THR A 318 10.16 -13.01 -11.84
CA THR A 318 10.46 -11.93 -12.79
C THR A 318 9.59 -11.97 -14.06
N GLU A 319 8.95 -13.10 -14.38
CA GLU A 319 8.09 -13.23 -15.55
C GLU A 319 6.63 -12.86 -15.20
N PHE A 320 6.12 -11.77 -15.76
CA PHE A 320 4.76 -11.28 -15.49
C PHE A 320 3.73 -11.98 -16.37
N ALA A 321 2.74 -12.62 -15.74
CA ALA A 321 1.68 -13.37 -16.44
C ALA A 321 0.38 -12.56 -16.66
N GLY A 322 0.22 -11.44 -15.96
CA GLY A 322 -0.93 -10.57 -16.15
C GLY A 322 -1.64 -10.18 -14.86
N TYR A 323 -2.61 -9.27 -15.02
CA TYR A 323 -3.62 -8.96 -14.03
C TYR A 323 -4.89 -9.77 -14.30
N PHE A 324 -5.53 -10.24 -13.23
CA PHE A 324 -6.76 -11.03 -13.31
C PHE A 324 -7.80 -10.53 -12.31
N ILE A 325 -9.05 -10.79 -12.63
CA ILE A 325 -10.20 -10.59 -11.75
C ILE A 325 -10.59 -11.92 -11.10
N VAL A 326 -10.75 -11.87 -9.77
CA VAL A 326 -11.30 -12.95 -8.96
C VAL A 326 -12.69 -12.56 -8.50
N SER A 327 -13.67 -13.43 -8.76
CA SER A 327 -15.03 -13.29 -8.25
C SER A 327 -15.48 -14.45 -7.38
N ASN A 328 -16.70 -14.35 -6.84
CA ASN A 328 -17.34 -15.43 -6.08
C ASN A 328 -17.60 -16.71 -6.90
N GLN A 329 -17.38 -16.69 -8.22
CA GLN A 329 -17.49 -17.86 -9.08
C GLN A 329 -16.18 -18.67 -9.17
N VAL A 330 -15.05 -18.07 -8.78
CA VAL A 330 -13.74 -18.74 -8.81
C VAL A 330 -13.71 -19.86 -7.78
N LYS A 331 -13.22 -21.03 -8.19
CA LYS A 331 -13.09 -22.20 -7.32
C LYS A 331 -11.70 -22.78 -7.43
N ILE A 332 -11.07 -23.04 -6.28
CA ILE A 332 -9.69 -23.52 -6.19
C ILE A 332 -9.61 -24.77 -5.32
N LYS A 333 -8.58 -25.60 -5.53
CA LYS A 333 -8.39 -26.86 -4.80
C LYS A 333 -6.94 -27.13 -4.46
#